data_AF-A0A4Q1JQG2-F1
#
_entry.id   AF-A0A4Q1JQG2-F1
#
_cell.length_a   1.000
_cell.length_b   1.000
_cell.length_c   1.000
_cell.angle_alpha   90.00
_cell.angle_beta   90.00
_cell.angle_gamma   90.00
#
_symmetry.space_group_name_H-M   'P 1'
#
loop_
_entity.id
_entity.type
_entity.pdbx_description
1 polymer ?
#
loop_
_entity_poly.entity_id
_entity_poly.type
_entity_poly.pdbx_seq_one_letter_code
_entity_poly.pdbx_strand_id
1 'polypeptide(L)'
;MKIGTLTLPLWYNYGGIIQAYVLQRILAELGHEASLIDFHHPIPSSFQLFRNKLVRGVKKYLFQNGNTVIYPDYYQRQIISKHTLEFINKEIQPITEKVYSYDELKKIEADFEAFIVGSDQVWRPNYTPNIENYFLDFTDKIKIAYAASLGTDVWQYSEAQHEICKSLIQKFRAVSVREKSALSICKDKFATEAIQVLDPTMLLTKHDYLELCSKYDTPPNTGNLFTYILDESDRNKTIIDQVSEVLNLQAFRVMPKPFDDQFQKDDAAYVFPPLTQWLKAFDDAEFIVADSFHGCVFAIIFNKPFIAIGNKERGLTRFQSLFEMFHLADRLILSPDDLTEDLINAPIDWLSVNAILDANKNSSLEFLKTNLE
;
A
#
# COMPACT_ATOMS: atom_id res chain seq x y z
N MET A 1 25.85 3.70 -1.90
CA MET A 1 25.32 5.08 -1.92
C MET A 1 24.50 5.34 -0.67
N LYS A 2 24.43 6.58 -0.21
CA LYS A 2 23.41 7.07 0.73
C LYS A 2 22.13 7.40 -0.03
N ILE A 3 21.04 6.73 0.29
CA ILE A 3 19.78 6.78 -0.45
C ILE A 3 18.65 7.28 0.44
N GLY A 4 17.94 8.33 0.01
CA GLY A 4 16.70 8.75 0.63
C GLY A 4 15.51 8.07 -0.05
N THR A 5 14.71 7.28 0.68
CA THR A 5 13.47 6.71 0.13
C THR A 5 12.26 7.56 0.52
N LEU A 6 11.38 7.85 -0.43
CA LEU A 6 10.19 8.67 -0.25
C LEU A 6 8.94 7.89 -0.65
N THR A 7 7.99 7.78 0.27
CA THR A 7 6.68 7.17 0.04
C THR A 7 5.60 7.95 0.82
N LEU A 8 4.34 7.51 0.73
CA LEU A 8 3.24 8.14 1.46
C LEU A 8 3.44 7.97 2.98
N PRO A 9 2.92 8.89 3.83
CA PRO A 9 3.06 8.81 5.27
C PRO A 9 2.60 7.46 5.85
N LEU A 10 3.51 6.77 6.54
CA LEU A 10 3.33 5.45 7.12
C LEU A 10 2.59 5.56 8.46
N TRP A 11 1.26 5.67 8.42
CA TRP A 11 0.44 5.70 9.64
C TRP A 11 0.08 4.28 10.10
N TYR A 12 -1.12 3.84 9.74
CA TYR A 12 -1.69 2.53 10.07
C TYR A 12 -1.91 1.66 8.82
N ASN A 13 -1.39 2.09 7.67
CA ASN A 13 -1.52 1.36 6.42
C ASN A 13 -0.51 0.20 6.38
N TYR A 14 -0.93 -1.03 6.71
CA TYR A 14 -0.05 -2.21 6.71
C TYR A 14 0.74 -2.36 5.41
N GLY A 15 0.09 -2.23 4.26
CA GLY A 15 0.74 -2.34 2.96
C GLY A 15 1.78 -1.25 2.73
N GLY A 16 1.44 -0.01 3.09
CA GLY A 16 2.37 1.12 3.02
C GLY A 16 3.62 0.91 3.87
N ILE A 17 3.44 0.37 5.08
CA ILE A 17 4.54 0.12 6.03
C ILE A 17 5.44 -1.00 5.53
N ILE A 18 4.84 -2.13 5.13
CA ILE A 18 5.62 -3.32 4.81
C ILE A 18 6.36 -3.17 3.47
N GLN A 19 5.83 -2.46 2.47
CA GLN A 19 6.59 -2.16 1.25
C GLN A 19 7.81 -1.26 1.55
N ALA A 20 7.68 -0.30 2.49
CA ALA A 20 8.76 0.60 2.87
C ALA A 20 9.86 -0.15 3.64
N TYR A 21 9.46 -1.01 4.58
CA TYR A 21 10.35 -1.93 5.28
C TYR A 21 11.15 -2.79 4.29
N VAL A 22 10.46 -3.42 3.32
CA VAL A 22 11.14 -4.30 2.37
C VAL A 22 12.08 -3.53 1.46
N LEU A 23 11.65 -2.39 0.91
CA LEU A 23 12.53 -1.60 0.04
C LEU A 23 13.80 -1.17 0.78
N GLN A 24 13.68 -0.72 2.03
CA GLN A 24 14.84 -0.36 2.85
C GLN A 24 15.77 -1.56 3.11
N ARG A 25 15.20 -2.72 3.46
CA ARG A 25 15.96 -3.96 3.66
C ARG A 25 16.70 -4.39 2.38
N ILE A 26 16.03 -4.39 1.23
CA ILE A 26 16.63 -4.78 -0.05
C ILE A 26 17.78 -3.83 -0.43
N LEU A 27 17.61 -2.51 -0.27
CA LEU A 27 18.69 -1.56 -0.54
C LEU A 27 19.91 -1.78 0.37
N ALA A 28 19.68 -2.12 1.64
CA ALA A 28 20.75 -2.49 2.56
C ALA A 28 21.46 -3.80 2.16
N GLU A 29 20.70 -4.82 1.75
CA GLU A 29 21.25 -6.09 1.23
C GLU A 29 22.07 -5.89 -0.06
N LEU A 30 21.72 -4.88 -0.87
CA LEU A 30 22.49 -4.44 -2.04
C LEU A 30 23.72 -3.59 -1.69
N GLY A 31 23.98 -3.33 -0.40
CA GLY A 31 25.16 -2.59 0.07
C GLY A 31 25.01 -1.07 0.11
N HIS A 32 23.78 -0.56 0.11
CA HIS A 32 23.50 0.88 0.22
C HIS A 32 23.05 1.28 1.63
N GLU A 33 23.31 2.53 2.01
CA GLU A 33 22.80 3.13 3.23
C GLU A 33 21.47 3.83 2.92
N ALA A 34 20.35 3.14 3.09
CA ALA A 34 19.03 3.67 2.77
C ALA A 34 18.31 4.21 4.01
N SER A 35 17.86 5.47 3.96
CA SER A 35 17.03 6.09 5.01
C SER A 35 15.64 6.39 4.48
N LEU A 36 14.60 6.08 5.26
CA LEU A 36 13.26 6.56 4.98
C LEU A 36 13.16 8.06 5.29
N ILE A 37 12.67 8.86 4.35
CA ILE A 37 12.34 10.26 4.58
C ILE A 37 11.00 10.32 5.29
N ASP A 38 10.98 10.77 6.55
CA ASP A 38 9.75 10.89 7.35
C ASP A 38 8.95 12.14 6.96
N PHE A 39 8.41 12.12 5.73
CA PHE A 39 7.65 13.23 5.18
C PHE A 39 6.19 13.19 5.65
N HIS A 40 5.74 14.27 6.28
CA HIS A 40 4.39 14.45 6.81
C HIS A 40 3.72 15.69 6.21
N HIS A 41 2.39 15.66 6.14
CA HIS A 41 1.65 16.89 5.94
C HIS A 41 1.76 17.79 7.17
N PRO A 42 1.73 19.13 7.00
CA PRO A 42 1.73 20.06 8.11
C PRO A 42 0.67 19.72 9.16
N ILE A 43 1.06 19.75 10.43
CA ILE A 43 0.15 19.47 11.54
C ILE A 43 -0.94 20.56 11.52
N PRO A 44 -2.24 20.18 11.43
CA PRO A 44 -3.30 21.17 11.37
C PRO A 44 -3.38 21.95 12.67
N SER A 45 -3.57 23.27 12.57
CA SER A 45 -3.72 24.13 13.75
C SER A 45 -5.02 23.84 14.51
N SER A 46 -5.09 24.21 15.80
CA SER A 46 -6.31 24.03 16.62
C SER A 46 -7.54 24.68 15.99
N PHE A 47 -7.36 25.82 15.32
CA PHE A 47 -8.42 26.49 14.56
C PHE A 47 -8.89 25.66 13.36
N GLN A 48 -7.97 25.07 12.59
CA GLN A 48 -8.30 24.22 11.46
C GLN A 48 -9.04 22.94 11.92
N LEU A 49 -8.59 22.33 13.02
CA LEU A 49 -9.27 21.18 13.63
C LEU A 49 -10.69 21.54 14.07
N PHE A 50 -10.87 22.68 14.75
CA PHE A 50 -12.17 23.18 15.16
C PHE A 50 -13.09 23.47 13.97
N ARG A 51 -12.58 24.16 12.94
CA ARG A 51 -13.31 24.41 11.69
C ARG A 51 -13.74 23.11 11.01
N ASN A 52 -12.85 22.11 10.95
CA ASN A 52 -13.16 20.80 10.36
C ASN A 52 -14.26 20.10 11.17
N LYS A 53 -14.24 20.15 12.50
CA LYS A 53 -15.32 19.65 13.36
C LYS A 53 -16.65 20.36 13.11
N LEU A 54 -16.64 21.69 12.98
CA LEU A 54 -17.85 22.46 12.66
C LEU A 54 -18.42 22.09 11.29
N VAL A 55 -17.58 22.06 10.24
CA VAL A 55 -18.01 21.67 8.89
C VAL A 55 -18.58 20.26 8.88
N ARG A 56 -17.98 19.33 9.64
CA ARG A 56 -18.52 17.96 9.83
C ARG A 56 -19.90 17.99 10.49
N GLY A 57 -20.08 18.77 11.56
CA GLY A 57 -21.36 18.93 12.25
C GLY A 57 -22.46 19.49 11.33
N VAL A 58 -22.13 20.52 10.54
CA VAL A 58 -23.04 21.12 9.56
C VAL A 58 -23.41 20.12 8.45
N LYS A 59 -22.44 19.37 7.90
CA LYS A 59 -22.73 18.33 6.91
C LYS A 59 -23.64 17.24 7.48
N LYS A 60 -23.39 16.76 8.70
CA LYS A 60 -24.24 15.76 9.37
C LYS A 60 -25.68 16.27 9.55
N TYR A 61 -25.83 17.54 9.91
CA TYR A 61 -27.14 18.18 10.08
C TYR A 61 -27.90 18.40 8.76
N LEU A 62 -27.22 18.89 7.72
CA LEU A 62 -27.85 19.23 6.44
C LEU A 62 -28.18 18.01 5.58
N PHE A 63 -27.31 17.00 5.56
CA PHE A 63 -27.45 15.88 4.63
C PHE A 63 -28.18 14.67 5.22
N GLN A 64 -28.46 14.63 6.53
CA GLN A 64 -29.13 13.53 7.27
C GLN A 64 -28.65 12.09 6.95
N ASN A 65 -27.57 11.95 6.18
CA ASN A 65 -27.03 10.69 5.75
C ASN A 65 -26.12 10.17 6.85
N GLY A 66 -26.59 9.12 7.53
CA GLY A 66 -25.79 8.30 8.45
C GLY A 66 -24.53 7.69 7.83
N ASN A 67 -24.31 7.87 6.52
CA ASN A 67 -23.20 7.31 5.75
C ASN A 67 -22.08 8.32 5.44
N THR A 68 -21.97 9.44 6.16
CA THR A 68 -20.83 10.34 5.97
C THR A 68 -19.57 9.69 6.53
N VAL A 69 -18.69 9.18 5.66
CA VAL A 69 -17.40 8.59 6.07
C VAL A 69 -16.60 9.58 6.90
N ILE A 70 -16.26 9.18 8.12
CA ILE A 70 -15.50 10.00 9.07
C ILE A 70 -14.04 9.56 9.02
N TYR A 71 -13.14 10.52 8.80
CA TYR A 71 -11.71 10.26 8.82
C TYR A 71 -11.06 10.79 10.10
N PRO A 72 -10.12 10.03 10.70
CA PRO A 72 -9.39 10.46 11.88
C PRO A 72 -8.53 11.70 11.56
N ASP A 73 -8.50 12.64 12.50
CA ASP A 73 -7.56 13.76 12.47
C ASP A 73 -6.13 13.31 12.85
N TYR A 74 -5.16 14.24 12.81
CA TYR A 74 -3.76 13.95 13.08
C TYR A 74 -3.52 13.27 14.45
N TYR A 75 -4.16 13.73 15.52
CA TYR A 75 -3.96 13.18 16.86
C TYR A 75 -4.64 11.82 17.02
N GLN A 76 -5.83 11.68 16.44
CA GLN A 76 -6.53 10.39 16.39
C GLN A 76 -5.73 9.36 15.59
N ARG A 77 -5.06 9.77 14.51
CA ARG A 77 -4.14 8.93 13.73
C ARG A 77 -2.99 8.39 14.57
N GLN A 78 -2.42 9.19 15.48
CA GLN A 78 -1.37 8.71 16.37
C GLN A 78 -1.86 7.59 17.31
N ILE A 79 -3.06 7.75 17.88
CA ILE A 79 -3.65 6.75 18.78
C ILE A 79 -3.91 5.44 18.03
N ILE A 80 -4.61 5.51 16.89
CA ILE A 80 -4.98 4.30 16.14
C ILE A 80 -3.76 3.60 15.53
N SER A 81 -2.67 4.32 15.29
CA SER A 81 -1.43 3.79 14.72
C SER A 81 -0.43 3.33 15.77
N LYS A 82 -0.83 3.18 17.05
CA LYS A 82 0.11 2.87 18.15
C LYS A 82 1.06 1.70 17.83
N HIS A 83 0.51 0.56 17.43
CA HIS A 83 1.32 -0.64 17.16
C HIS A 83 2.09 -0.57 15.85
N THR A 84 1.53 0.07 14.83
CA THR A 84 2.19 0.24 13.53
C THR A 84 3.35 1.24 13.60
N LEU A 85 3.19 2.34 14.33
CA LEU A 85 4.27 3.31 14.61
C LEU A 85 5.38 2.66 15.44
N GLU A 86 5.04 1.78 16.39
CA GLU A 86 6.04 1.00 17.11
C GLU A 86 6.86 0.11 16.16
N PHE A 87 6.19 -0.56 15.21
CA PHE A 87 6.88 -1.34 14.18
C PHE A 87 7.77 -0.46 13.29
N ILE A 88 7.25 0.65 12.76
CA ILE A 88 8.00 1.58 11.90
C ILE A 88 9.27 2.05 12.62
N ASN A 89 9.14 2.51 13.87
CA ASN A 89 10.27 3.04 14.62
C ASN A 89 11.34 1.98 14.94
N LYS A 90 10.97 0.70 15.05
CA LYS A 90 11.90 -0.39 15.36
C LYS A 90 12.53 -1.02 14.12
N GLU A 91 11.75 -1.21 13.06
CA GLU A 91 12.13 -2.03 11.91
C GLU A 91 12.49 -1.23 10.66
N ILE A 92 12.04 0.03 10.55
CA ILE A 92 12.30 0.90 9.40
C ILE A 92 13.31 1.97 9.80
N GLN A 93 14.55 1.53 10.00
CA GLN A 93 15.69 2.37 10.37
C GLN A 93 16.84 2.18 9.37
N PRO A 94 17.58 3.26 9.04
CA PRO A 94 17.45 4.63 9.55
C PRO A 94 16.23 5.39 8.99
N ILE A 95 15.70 6.33 9.78
CA ILE A 95 14.67 7.30 9.37
C ILE A 95 15.20 8.73 9.58
N THR A 96 14.85 9.67 8.69
CA THR A 96 15.25 11.09 8.87
C THR A 96 14.51 11.74 10.04
N GLU A 97 14.95 12.94 10.43
CA GLU A 97 14.06 13.83 11.17
C GLU A 97 12.78 14.11 10.36
N LYS A 98 11.70 14.49 11.07
CA LYS A 98 10.41 14.77 10.45
C LYS A 98 10.50 15.95 9.49
N VAL A 99 9.98 15.76 8.29
CA VAL A 99 9.94 16.75 7.22
C VAL A 99 8.50 17.12 6.94
N TYR A 100 8.17 18.41 6.99
CA TYR A 100 6.80 18.93 6.81
C TYR A 100 6.65 19.87 5.62
N SER A 101 7.76 20.24 4.98
CA SER A 101 7.79 21.28 3.95
C SER A 101 8.80 21.00 2.84
N TYR A 102 8.62 21.68 1.71
CA TYR A 102 9.56 21.67 0.60
C TYR A 102 10.96 22.15 1.02
N ASP A 103 11.04 23.22 1.82
CA ASP A 103 12.33 23.76 2.27
C ASP A 103 13.10 22.76 3.15
N GLU A 104 12.40 21.96 3.95
CA GLU A 104 13.02 20.89 4.73
C GLU A 104 13.44 19.71 3.85
N LEU A 105 12.65 19.33 2.83
CA LEU A 105 13.08 18.36 1.81
C LEU A 105 14.36 18.83 1.10
N LYS A 106 14.44 20.12 0.75
CA LYS A 106 15.61 20.70 0.09
C LYS A 106 16.84 20.70 1.00
N LYS A 107 16.67 20.87 2.31
CA LYS A 107 17.78 20.83 3.28
C LYS A 107 18.39 19.45 3.39
N ILE A 108 17.56 18.41 3.49
CA ILE A 108 18.06 17.02 3.61
C ILE A 108 18.67 16.50 2.30
N GLU A 109 18.51 17.20 1.17
CA GLU A 109 19.14 16.84 -0.10
C GLU A 109 20.65 16.58 0.04
N ALA A 110 21.33 17.38 0.86
CA ALA A 110 22.77 17.31 1.04
C ALA A 110 23.25 16.00 1.69
N ASP A 111 22.37 15.28 2.39
CA ASP A 111 22.70 14.06 3.13
C ASP A 111 22.70 12.80 2.23
N PHE A 112 22.18 12.91 1.00
CA PHE A 112 21.96 11.78 0.10
C PHE A 112 22.63 11.95 -1.26
N GLU A 113 22.97 10.82 -1.87
CA GLU A 113 23.54 10.73 -3.21
C GLU A 113 22.47 10.38 -4.25
N ALA A 114 21.41 9.68 -3.81
CA ALA A 114 20.28 9.29 -4.63
C ALA A 114 18.96 9.34 -3.83
N PHE A 115 17.86 9.49 -4.56
CA PHE A 115 16.50 9.43 -4.03
C PHE A 115 15.67 8.41 -4.80
N ILE A 116 14.95 7.57 -4.06
CA ILE A 116 14.02 6.59 -4.61
C ILE A 116 12.61 6.95 -4.17
N VAL A 117 11.69 7.12 -5.11
CA VAL A 117 10.27 7.35 -4.81
C VAL A 117 9.42 6.13 -5.17
N GLY A 118 8.43 5.82 -4.34
CA GLY A 118 7.54 4.66 -4.50
C GLY A 118 7.54 3.75 -3.27
N SER A 119 6.87 2.60 -3.30
CA SER A 119 6.07 1.98 -4.37
C SER A 119 4.57 2.22 -4.26
N ASP A 120 4.12 3.09 -3.34
CA ASP A 120 2.70 3.32 -3.16
C ASP A 120 2.10 4.19 -4.29
N GLN A 121 0.84 4.59 -4.13
CA GLN A 121 0.13 5.56 -4.96
C GLN A 121 0.69 6.99 -4.85
N VAL A 122 2.02 7.12 -4.87
CA VAL A 122 2.78 8.38 -4.79
C VAL A 122 2.55 9.28 -6.00
N TRP A 123 2.09 8.72 -7.13
CA TRP A 123 1.75 9.47 -8.34
C TRP A 123 0.24 9.57 -8.55
N ARG A 124 -0.55 9.51 -7.47
CA ARG A 124 -1.99 9.75 -7.50
C ARG A 124 -2.30 11.15 -6.97
N PRO A 125 -2.65 12.14 -7.82
CA PRO A 125 -2.87 13.53 -7.40
C PRO A 125 -3.81 13.70 -6.21
N ASN A 126 -4.87 12.88 -6.14
CA ASN A 126 -5.85 12.92 -5.06
C ASN A 126 -5.28 12.52 -3.69
N TYR A 127 -4.16 11.80 -3.64
CA TYR A 127 -3.50 11.35 -2.41
C TYR A 127 -2.28 12.20 -2.07
N THR A 128 -1.76 12.96 -3.03
CA THR A 128 -0.53 13.75 -2.91
C THR A 128 -0.79 15.22 -3.25
N PRO A 129 -1.20 16.05 -2.26
CA PRO A 129 -1.54 17.47 -2.51
C PRO A 129 -0.38 18.32 -3.06
N ASN A 130 0.87 17.89 -2.89
CA ASN A 130 2.06 18.44 -3.56
C ASN A 130 2.72 17.30 -4.33
N ILE A 131 2.18 16.97 -5.50
CA ILE A 131 2.59 15.78 -6.25
C ILE A 131 4.03 15.91 -6.77
N GLU A 132 4.48 17.13 -7.03
CA GLU A 132 5.81 17.49 -7.51
C GLU A 132 6.91 16.98 -6.58
N ASN A 133 6.68 16.99 -5.26
CA ASN A 133 7.60 16.41 -4.27
C ASN A 133 7.83 14.90 -4.52
N TYR A 134 6.79 14.18 -4.96
CA TYR A 134 6.86 12.76 -5.33
C TYR A 134 7.38 12.53 -6.77
N PHE A 135 7.63 13.61 -7.50
CA PHE A 135 8.50 13.63 -8.68
C PHE A 135 9.90 14.18 -8.34
N LEU A 136 10.23 14.25 -7.04
CA LEU A 136 11.54 14.62 -6.51
C LEU A 136 12.01 15.99 -7.03
N ASP A 137 11.10 16.97 -7.10
CA ASP A 137 11.38 18.34 -7.56
C ASP A 137 12.42 19.09 -6.72
N PHE A 138 12.56 18.70 -5.45
CA PHE A 138 13.48 19.29 -4.50
C PHE A 138 14.96 18.92 -4.72
N THR A 139 15.29 17.98 -5.62
CA THR A 139 16.68 17.53 -5.78
C THR A 139 17.16 17.52 -7.23
N ASP A 140 18.47 17.66 -7.43
CA ASP A 140 19.18 17.40 -8.70
C ASP A 140 20.11 16.18 -8.61
N LYS A 141 20.04 15.41 -7.50
CA LYS A 141 20.74 14.14 -7.31
C LYS A 141 20.14 13.03 -8.20
N ILE A 142 20.68 11.82 -8.10
CA ILE A 142 20.14 10.66 -8.82
C ILE A 142 18.70 10.41 -8.37
N LYS A 143 17.76 10.37 -9.32
CA LYS A 143 16.33 10.12 -9.07
C LYS A 143 15.92 8.80 -9.69
N ILE A 144 15.30 7.94 -8.91
CA ILE A 144 14.76 6.65 -9.37
C ILE A 144 13.33 6.52 -8.87
N ALA A 145 12.43 6.03 -9.72
CA ALA A 145 11.12 5.56 -9.30
C ALA A 145 11.16 4.05 -9.20
N TYR A 146 10.86 3.50 -8.02
CA TYR A 146 10.74 2.07 -7.82
C TYR A 146 9.28 1.67 -7.58
N ALA A 147 8.73 0.87 -8.50
CA ALA A 147 7.35 0.40 -8.44
C ALA A 147 6.33 1.51 -8.12
N ALA A 148 6.55 2.73 -8.64
CA ALA A 148 5.63 3.84 -8.39
C ALA A 148 4.23 3.53 -8.97
N SER A 149 3.19 4.01 -8.30
CA SER A 149 1.80 3.71 -8.66
C SER A 149 1.01 5.01 -8.85
N LEU A 150 0.23 5.07 -9.92
CA LEU A 150 -0.81 6.07 -10.12
C LEU A 150 -2.14 5.62 -9.50
N GLY A 151 -2.30 4.30 -9.31
CA GLY A 151 -3.46 3.70 -8.65
C GLY A 151 -4.75 3.70 -9.48
N THR A 152 -4.75 4.37 -10.64
CA THR A 152 -5.86 4.46 -11.59
C THR A 152 -5.31 4.69 -13.01
N ASP A 153 -6.06 4.23 -14.00
CA ASP A 153 -5.89 4.52 -15.42
C ASP A 153 -6.53 5.86 -15.85
N VAL A 154 -7.33 6.47 -14.99
CA VAL A 154 -7.96 7.77 -15.25
C VAL A 154 -6.94 8.88 -15.02
N TRP A 155 -6.78 9.75 -16.02
CA TRP A 155 -5.89 10.90 -15.92
C TRP A 155 -6.48 11.97 -14.98
N GLN A 156 -5.78 12.24 -13.87
CA GLN A 156 -6.25 13.12 -12.79
C GLN A 156 -5.41 14.40 -12.61
N TYR A 157 -4.38 14.60 -13.42
CA TYR A 157 -3.52 15.77 -13.32
C TYR A 157 -4.17 16.97 -14.03
N SER A 158 -4.11 18.14 -13.40
CA SER A 158 -4.30 19.41 -14.10
C SER A 158 -3.23 19.61 -15.17
N GLU A 159 -3.49 20.52 -16.12
CA GLU A 159 -2.53 20.87 -17.18
C GLU A 159 -1.20 21.39 -16.61
N ALA A 160 -1.26 22.23 -15.57
CA ALA A 160 -0.05 22.72 -14.90
C ALA A 160 0.75 21.59 -14.22
N GLN A 161 0.08 20.71 -13.48
CA GLN A 161 0.73 19.55 -12.86
C GLN A 161 1.31 18.61 -13.91
N HIS A 162 0.62 18.40 -15.03
CA HIS A 162 1.09 17.56 -16.13
C HIS A 162 2.43 18.07 -16.67
N GLU A 163 2.51 19.34 -17.06
CA GLU A 163 3.72 19.92 -17.64
C GLU A 163 4.89 19.90 -16.65
N ILE A 164 4.65 20.21 -15.38
CA ILE A 164 5.69 20.15 -14.34
C ILE A 164 6.17 18.71 -14.12
N CYS A 165 5.25 17.78 -13.86
CA CYS A 165 5.61 16.39 -13.57
C CYS A 165 6.29 15.71 -14.77
N LYS A 166 5.85 16.03 -16.00
CA LYS A 166 6.49 15.58 -17.24
C LYS A 166 7.94 16.06 -17.35
N SER A 167 8.20 17.32 -17.06
CA SER A 167 9.58 17.85 -17.05
C SER A 167 10.44 17.21 -15.96
N LEU A 168 9.84 16.90 -14.80
CA LEU A 168 10.55 16.32 -13.66
C LEU A 168 10.91 14.84 -13.88
N ILE A 169 9.95 14.02 -14.33
CA ILE A 169 10.17 12.57 -14.53
C ILE A 169 11.20 12.30 -15.63
N GLN A 170 11.31 13.16 -16.63
CA GLN A 170 12.36 13.06 -17.66
C GLN A 170 13.79 13.24 -17.11
N LYS A 171 13.94 13.74 -15.88
CA LYS A 171 15.22 13.84 -15.17
C LYS A 171 15.53 12.59 -14.33
N PHE A 172 14.63 11.61 -14.29
CA PHE A 172 14.89 10.37 -13.58
C PHE A 172 15.94 9.56 -14.33
N ARG A 173 16.87 8.98 -13.58
CA ARG A 173 17.82 8.01 -14.12
C ARG A 173 17.09 6.77 -14.63
N ALA A 174 16.08 6.33 -13.87
CA ALA A 174 15.25 5.21 -14.24
C ALA A 174 13.86 5.28 -13.61
N VAL A 175 12.88 4.78 -14.35
CA VAL A 175 11.48 4.72 -13.92
C VAL A 175 10.97 3.30 -13.99
N SER A 176 10.47 2.80 -12.85
CA SER A 176 9.68 1.59 -12.81
C SER A 176 8.35 1.82 -12.11
N VAL A 177 7.33 1.08 -12.55
CA VAL A 177 5.95 1.22 -12.10
C VAL A 177 5.37 -0.13 -11.69
N ARG A 178 4.38 -0.10 -10.81
CA ARG A 178 3.78 -1.33 -10.26
C ARG A 178 2.71 -1.93 -11.17
N GLU A 179 1.90 -1.09 -11.80
CA GLU A 179 0.81 -1.53 -12.68
C GLU A 179 1.12 -1.31 -14.17
N LYS A 180 0.68 -2.26 -15.01
CA LYS A 180 0.88 -2.25 -16.46
C LYS A 180 0.30 -1.02 -17.16
N SER A 181 -0.83 -0.50 -16.68
CA SER A 181 -1.44 0.74 -17.20
C SER A 181 -0.55 1.97 -17.02
N ALA A 182 0.31 1.99 -16.00
CA ALA A 182 1.21 3.10 -15.77
C ALA A 182 2.32 3.16 -16.84
N LEU A 183 2.62 2.06 -17.54
CA LEU A 183 3.57 2.05 -18.65
C LEU A 183 3.10 2.95 -19.80
N SER A 184 1.84 2.78 -20.24
CA SER A 184 1.26 3.64 -21.27
C SER A 184 1.13 5.08 -20.81
N ILE A 185 0.81 5.33 -19.53
CA ILE A 185 0.75 6.70 -19.01
C ILE A 185 2.14 7.36 -19.02
N CYS A 186 3.18 6.65 -18.57
CA CYS A 186 4.55 7.17 -18.61
C CYS A 186 4.97 7.52 -20.04
N LYS A 187 4.68 6.63 -21.00
CA LYS A 187 5.00 6.85 -22.40
C LYS A 187 4.20 7.99 -23.03
N ASP A 188 2.87 7.94 -22.94
CA ASP A 188 1.99 8.80 -23.71
C ASP A 188 1.79 10.19 -23.07
N LYS A 189 1.81 10.27 -21.74
CA LYS A 189 1.64 11.54 -21.01
C LYS A 189 2.98 12.12 -20.61
N PHE A 190 3.85 11.33 -20.01
CA PHE A 190 5.12 11.82 -19.50
C PHE A 190 6.29 11.75 -20.50
N ALA A 191 6.08 11.18 -21.70
CA ALA A 191 7.13 10.99 -22.69
C ALA A 191 8.40 10.35 -22.07
N THR A 192 8.19 9.36 -21.22
CA THR A 192 9.23 8.66 -20.45
C THR A 192 8.99 7.16 -20.52
N GLU A 193 10.03 6.41 -20.88
CA GLU A 193 9.97 4.94 -20.85
C GLU A 193 10.05 4.45 -19.41
N ALA A 194 9.21 3.48 -19.07
CA ALA A 194 9.15 2.85 -17.77
C ALA A 194 9.11 1.33 -17.93
N ILE A 195 9.58 0.61 -16.93
CA ILE A 195 9.40 -0.85 -16.86
C ILE A 195 8.43 -1.23 -15.74
N GLN A 196 7.75 -2.35 -15.91
CA GLN A 196 6.95 -2.90 -14.83
C GLN A 196 7.84 -3.76 -13.92
N VAL A 197 7.73 -3.55 -12.61
CA VAL A 197 8.42 -4.34 -11.59
C VAL A 197 7.43 -4.80 -10.52
N LEU A 198 7.86 -5.72 -9.67
CA LEU A 198 7.08 -6.14 -8.51
C LEU A 198 7.02 -5.04 -7.45
N ASP A 199 5.91 -5.02 -6.73
CA ASP A 199 5.83 -4.34 -5.44
C ASP A 199 6.97 -4.84 -4.52
N PRO A 200 7.65 -3.97 -3.75
CA PRO A 200 8.74 -4.37 -2.87
C PRO A 200 8.39 -5.56 -1.98
N THR A 201 7.14 -5.66 -1.52
CA THR A 201 6.70 -6.77 -0.66
C THR A 201 6.93 -8.14 -1.28
N MET A 202 6.87 -8.26 -2.61
CA MET A 202 7.10 -9.53 -3.30
C MET A 202 8.59 -9.85 -3.54
N LEU A 203 9.50 -8.96 -3.10
CA LEU A 203 10.94 -9.23 -3.12
C LEU A 203 11.38 -10.11 -1.95
N LEU A 204 10.59 -10.19 -0.88
CA LEU A 204 10.80 -11.14 0.21
C LEU A 204 9.99 -12.42 -0.02
N THR A 205 10.43 -13.50 0.63
CA THR A 205 9.76 -14.79 0.59
C THR A 205 8.81 -14.95 1.78
N LYS A 206 7.92 -15.96 1.71
CA LYS A 206 7.14 -16.40 2.86
C LYS A 206 8.02 -16.62 4.11
N HIS A 207 9.21 -17.21 3.93
CA HIS A 207 10.10 -17.51 5.04
C HIS A 207 10.56 -16.25 5.77
N ASP A 208 10.97 -15.21 5.02
CA ASP A 208 11.39 -13.92 5.58
C ASP A 208 10.29 -13.28 6.45
N TYR A 209 9.03 -13.37 6.01
CA TYR A 209 7.90 -12.85 6.78
C TYR A 209 7.60 -13.69 8.03
N LEU A 210 7.77 -15.00 7.97
CA LEU A 210 7.60 -15.87 9.14
C LEU A 210 8.71 -15.63 10.18
N GLU A 211 9.94 -15.38 9.74
CA GLU A 211 11.03 -14.98 10.64
C GLU A 211 10.69 -13.69 11.38
N LEU A 212 10.13 -12.70 10.66
CA LEU A 212 9.65 -11.46 11.28
C LEU A 212 8.52 -11.72 12.30
N CYS A 213 7.57 -12.61 12.00
CA CYS A 213 6.53 -13.00 12.97
C CYS A 213 7.14 -13.69 14.21
N SER A 214 8.13 -14.57 14.02
CA SER A 214 8.83 -15.26 15.10
C SER A 214 9.64 -14.31 15.97
N LYS A 215 10.30 -13.30 15.39
CA LYS A 215 11.03 -12.25 16.13
C LYS A 215 10.16 -11.53 17.18
N TYR A 216 8.86 -11.45 16.94
CA TYR A 216 7.88 -10.80 17.82
C TYR A 216 7.02 -11.78 18.63
N ASP A 217 7.35 -13.07 18.63
CA ASP A 217 6.57 -14.13 19.30
C ASP A 217 5.07 -14.05 18.95
N THR A 218 4.78 -13.79 17.67
CA THR A 218 3.41 -13.48 17.22
C THR A 218 2.51 -14.71 17.38
N PRO A 219 1.41 -14.62 18.16
CA PRO A 219 0.53 -15.75 18.39
C PRO A 219 -0.31 -16.09 17.15
N PRO A 220 -0.73 -17.35 17.01
CA PRO A 220 -1.66 -17.73 15.96
C PRO A 220 -3.02 -17.04 16.12
N ASN A 221 -3.69 -16.79 15.01
CA ASN A 221 -5.05 -16.29 14.95
C ASN A 221 -6.06 -17.44 15.16
N THR A 222 -7.24 -17.09 15.68
CA THR A 222 -8.36 -18.04 15.81
C THR A 222 -9.30 -17.93 14.61
N GLY A 223 -9.43 -19.01 13.85
CA GLY A 223 -10.20 -19.08 12.61
C GLY A 223 -9.32 -19.51 11.44
N ASN A 224 -9.94 -19.77 10.29
CA ASN A 224 -9.23 -20.28 9.10
C ASN A 224 -9.69 -19.68 7.76
N LEU A 225 -10.68 -18.78 7.76
CA LEU A 225 -10.99 -17.90 6.63
C LEU A 225 -10.58 -16.46 6.96
N PHE A 226 -9.44 -16.01 6.43
CA PHE A 226 -8.98 -14.65 6.70
C PHE A 226 -9.68 -13.64 5.79
N THR A 227 -10.30 -12.63 6.40
CA THR A 227 -10.99 -11.56 5.69
C THR A 227 -10.20 -10.25 5.83
N TYR A 228 -9.70 -9.74 4.70
CA TYR A 228 -9.01 -8.46 4.65
C TYR A 228 -9.79 -7.47 3.78
N ILE A 229 -10.83 -6.91 4.41
CA ILE A 229 -11.78 -5.98 3.82
C ILE A 229 -11.54 -4.58 4.39
N LEU A 230 -11.35 -3.61 3.50
CA LEU A 230 -11.14 -2.20 3.81
C LEU A 230 -12.46 -1.41 3.66
N ASP A 231 -13.34 -1.82 2.75
CA ASP A 231 -14.65 -1.21 2.54
C ASP A 231 -15.75 -2.18 2.99
N GLU A 232 -16.18 -2.09 4.25
CA GLU A 232 -17.29 -2.92 4.73
C GLU A 232 -18.58 -2.61 3.95
N SER A 233 -19.23 -3.65 3.41
CA SER A 233 -20.49 -3.55 2.68
C SER A 233 -21.24 -4.87 2.76
N ASP A 234 -22.58 -4.81 2.62
CA ASP A 234 -23.42 -6.02 2.56
C ASP A 234 -22.94 -6.97 1.45
N ARG A 235 -22.50 -6.41 0.32
CA ARG A 235 -21.91 -7.16 -0.79
C ARG A 235 -20.72 -8.01 -0.32
N ASN A 236 -19.76 -7.39 0.37
CA ASN A 236 -18.56 -8.08 0.81
C ASN A 236 -18.90 -9.12 1.89
N LYS A 237 -19.87 -8.83 2.76
CA LYS A 237 -20.37 -9.76 3.76
C LYS A 237 -21.01 -11.00 3.12
N THR A 238 -21.89 -10.82 2.13
CA THR A 238 -22.50 -11.94 1.40
C THR A 238 -21.45 -12.86 0.77
N ILE A 239 -20.41 -12.29 0.15
CA ILE A 239 -19.30 -13.07 -0.42
C ILE A 239 -18.56 -13.87 0.66
N ILE A 240 -18.25 -13.24 1.80
CA ILE A 240 -17.58 -13.91 2.92
C ILE A 240 -18.44 -15.06 3.47
N ASP A 241 -19.74 -14.82 3.67
CA ASP A 241 -20.67 -15.81 4.19
C ASP A 241 -20.78 -17.00 3.22
N GLN A 242 -20.88 -16.76 1.90
CA GLN A 242 -20.87 -17.81 0.88
C GLN A 242 -19.58 -18.66 0.91
N VAL A 243 -18.40 -18.03 0.97
CA VAL A 243 -17.12 -18.76 1.06
C VAL A 243 -17.04 -19.57 2.36
N SER A 244 -17.46 -18.98 3.48
CA SER A 244 -17.49 -19.62 4.79
C SER A 244 -18.38 -20.85 4.79
N GLU A 245 -19.57 -20.78 4.19
CA GLU A 245 -20.51 -21.89 4.08
C GLU A 245 -20.00 -23.02 3.18
N VAL A 246 -19.52 -22.67 1.96
CA VAL A 246 -19.05 -23.66 0.97
C VAL A 246 -17.84 -24.44 1.48
N LEU A 247 -16.89 -23.76 2.13
CA LEU A 247 -15.67 -24.37 2.64
C LEU A 247 -15.76 -24.84 4.10
N ASN A 248 -16.88 -24.55 4.79
CA ASN A 248 -17.06 -24.78 6.23
C ASN A 248 -15.90 -24.19 7.08
N LEU A 249 -15.51 -22.95 6.76
CA LEU A 249 -14.43 -22.23 7.43
C LEU A 249 -14.96 -21.15 8.36
N GLN A 250 -14.27 -20.91 9.47
CA GLN A 250 -14.56 -19.83 10.40
C GLN A 250 -13.84 -18.55 9.98
N ALA A 251 -14.62 -17.54 9.61
CA ALA A 251 -14.10 -16.21 9.26
C ALA A 251 -13.45 -15.51 10.45
N PHE A 252 -12.31 -14.86 10.21
CA PHE A 252 -11.66 -13.96 11.17
C PHE A 252 -11.06 -12.73 10.46
N ARG A 253 -10.76 -11.68 11.24
CA ARG A 253 -10.18 -10.42 10.72
C ARG A 253 -9.11 -9.90 11.66
N VAL A 254 -8.10 -9.24 11.09
CA VAL A 254 -7.04 -8.51 11.82
C VAL A 254 -7.12 -7.03 11.46
N MET A 255 -8.26 -6.44 11.78
CA MET A 255 -8.58 -5.03 11.52
C MET A 255 -9.39 -4.47 12.70
N PRO A 256 -9.18 -3.20 13.08
CA PRO A 256 -9.96 -2.57 14.12
C PRO A 256 -11.38 -2.28 13.65
N LYS A 257 -12.20 -1.71 14.55
CA LYS A 257 -13.50 -1.15 14.17
C LYS A 257 -13.31 -0.03 13.13
N PRO A 258 -14.15 0.05 12.07
CA PRO A 258 -14.16 1.19 11.17
C PRO A 258 -14.34 2.50 11.93
N PHE A 259 -13.57 3.52 11.57
CA PHE A 259 -13.55 4.79 12.29
C PHE A 259 -14.90 5.52 12.18
N ASP A 260 -15.47 5.90 13.34
CA ASP A 260 -16.75 6.58 13.43
C ASP A 260 -16.78 7.62 14.57
N ASP A 261 -17.96 8.18 14.87
CA ASP A 261 -18.13 9.20 15.92
C ASP A 261 -18.12 8.64 17.35
N GLN A 262 -18.05 7.32 17.52
CA GLN A 262 -17.94 6.64 18.80
C GLN A 262 -16.48 6.49 19.26
N PHE A 263 -15.49 6.94 18.48
CA PHE A 263 -14.07 6.91 18.84
C PHE A 263 -13.79 7.41 20.26
N GLN A 264 -14.43 8.51 20.69
CA GLN A 264 -14.17 9.07 22.03
C GLN A 264 -14.73 8.22 23.18
N LYS A 265 -15.61 7.24 22.91
CA LYS A 265 -16.19 6.37 23.94
C LYS A 265 -15.30 5.15 24.22
N ASP A 266 -14.55 4.70 23.22
CA ASP A 266 -13.70 3.51 23.27
C ASP A 266 -12.63 3.62 22.17
N ASP A 267 -11.57 4.38 22.42
CA ASP A 267 -10.51 4.61 21.43
C ASP A 267 -9.67 3.34 21.17
N ALA A 268 -9.59 2.44 22.15
CA ALA A 268 -8.89 1.17 22.06
C ALA A 268 -9.44 0.28 20.92
N ALA A 269 -10.75 0.26 20.69
CA ALA A 269 -11.38 -0.51 19.61
C ALA A 269 -10.98 -0.07 18.18
N TYR A 270 -10.36 1.11 18.03
CA TYR A 270 -9.91 1.67 16.76
C TYR A 270 -8.40 1.49 16.53
N VAL A 271 -7.67 0.98 17.52
CA VAL A 271 -6.22 0.76 17.41
C VAL A 271 -5.96 -0.41 16.48
N PHE A 272 -5.17 -0.16 15.43
CA PHE A 272 -4.77 -1.20 14.49
C PHE A 272 -3.95 -2.28 15.22
N PRO A 273 -4.29 -3.56 15.04
CA PRO A 273 -3.49 -4.65 15.55
C PRO A 273 -2.00 -4.55 15.16
N PRO A 274 -1.10 -5.26 15.86
CA PRO A 274 0.30 -5.35 15.46
C PRO A 274 0.46 -5.83 14.01
N LEU A 275 1.39 -5.22 13.27
CA LEU A 275 1.63 -5.57 11.88
C LEU A 275 1.99 -7.05 11.70
N THR A 276 2.75 -7.62 12.64
CA THR A 276 3.10 -9.05 12.60
C THR A 276 1.87 -9.95 12.79
N GLN A 277 0.85 -9.52 13.55
CA GLN A 277 -0.42 -10.25 13.64
C GLN A 277 -1.13 -10.29 12.28
N TRP A 278 -1.10 -9.17 11.54
CA TRP A 278 -1.64 -9.09 10.19
C TRP A 278 -0.86 -9.98 9.20
N LEU A 279 0.48 -10.03 9.29
CA LEU A 279 1.29 -10.96 8.51
C LEU A 279 0.98 -12.43 8.85
N LYS A 280 0.88 -12.77 10.13
CA LYS A 280 0.57 -14.13 10.60
C LYS A 280 -0.81 -14.60 10.15
N ALA A 281 -1.77 -13.69 9.98
CA ALA A 281 -3.10 -14.00 9.49
C ALA A 281 -3.09 -14.67 8.10
N PHE A 282 -2.17 -14.27 7.22
CA PHE A 282 -2.01 -14.93 5.92
C PHE A 282 -1.49 -16.36 6.07
N ASP A 283 -0.59 -16.62 7.01
CA ASP A 283 -0.07 -17.96 7.26
C ASP A 283 -1.09 -18.90 7.91
N ASP A 284 -1.85 -18.38 8.88
CA ASP A 284 -2.87 -19.13 9.63
C ASP A 284 -4.11 -19.48 8.79
N ALA A 285 -4.41 -18.67 7.77
CA ALA A 285 -5.57 -18.87 6.92
C ALA A 285 -5.46 -20.14 6.07
N GLU A 286 -6.56 -20.86 5.91
CA GLU A 286 -6.73 -21.87 4.85
C GLU A 286 -7.19 -21.22 3.55
N PHE A 287 -8.00 -20.17 3.63
CA PHE A 287 -8.51 -19.39 2.50
C PHE A 287 -8.59 -17.90 2.83
N ILE A 288 -8.46 -17.03 1.82
CA ILE A 288 -8.49 -15.57 1.99
C ILE A 288 -9.59 -14.93 1.14
N VAL A 289 -10.30 -13.96 1.72
CA VAL A 289 -11.16 -13.03 0.97
C VAL A 289 -10.64 -11.61 1.20
N ALA A 290 -10.31 -10.89 0.13
CA ALA A 290 -9.70 -9.57 0.24
C ALA A 290 -10.24 -8.56 -0.78
N ASP A 291 -10.39 -7.29 -0.37
CA ASP A 291 -10.67 -6.15 -1.28
C ASP A 291 -9.45 -5.21 -1.41
N SER A 292 -8.31 -5.66 -0.92
CA SER A 292 -7.06 -4.92 -0.83
C SER A 292 -6.00 -5.53 -1.74
N PHE A 293 -5.28 -4.66 -2.46
CA PHE A 293 -4.16 -5.05 -3.31
C PHE A 293 -3.13 -5.86 -2.52
N HIS A 294 -2.75 -5.37 -1.34
CA HIS A 294 -1.79 -6.07 -0.48
C HIS A 294 -2.37 -7.37 0.09
N GLY A 295 -3.69 -7.49 0.26
CA GLY A 295 -4.31 -8.77 0.59
C GLY A 295 -4.06 -9.83 -0.47
N CYS A 296 -4.16 -9.44 -1.74
CA CYS A 296 -3.93 -10.34 -2.87
C CYS A 296 -2.45 -10.67 -3.05
N VAL A 297 -1.58 -9.66 -2.91
CA VAL A 297 -0.12 -9.85 -2.94
C VAL A 297 0.33 -10.85 -1.87
N PHE A 298 -0.13 -10.69 -0.63
CA PHE A 298 0.25 -11.59 0.45
C PHE A 298 -0.42 -12.97 0.33
N ALA A 299 -1.62 -13.08 -0.26
CA ALA A 299 -2.17 -14.39 -0.62
C ALA A 299 -1.27 -15.15 -1.60
N ILE A 300 -0.70 -14.45 -2.60
CA ILE A 300 0.27 -15.03 -3.54
C ILE A 300 1.57 -15.41 -2.82
N ILE A 301 2.18 -14.50 -2.05
CA ILE A 301 3.43 -14.77 -1.32
C ILE A 301 3.31 -15.99 -0.40
N PHE A 302 2.15 -16.15 0.27
CA PHE A 302 1.92 -17.24 1.21
C PHE A 302 1.35 -18.52 0.58
N ASN A 303 1.14 -18.54 -0.75
CA ASN A 303 0.51 -19.62 -1.50
C ASN A 303 -0.86 -20.03 -0.92
N LYS A 304 -1.72 -19.05 -0.67
CA LYS A 304 -3.05 -19.26 -0.09
C LYS A 304 -4.13 -19.08 -1.13
N PRO A 305 -5.09 -20.02 -1.27
CA PRO A 305 -6.22 -19.84 -2.17
C PRO A 305 -7.05 -18.64 -1.71
N PHE A 306 -7.56 -17.87 -2.67
CA PHE A 306 -8.21 -16.61 -2.35
C PHE A 306 -9.26 -16.18 -3.38
N ILE A 307 -10.15 -15.29 -2.95
CA ILE A 307 -11.04 -14.48 -3.79
C ILE A 307 -10.78 -13.00 -3.53
N ALA A 308 -10.58 -12.25 -4.60
CA ALA A 308 -10.40 -10.81 -4.58
C ALA A 308 -11.71 -10.11 -4.96
N ILE A 309 -12.16 -9.17 -4.14
CA ILE A 309 -13.36 -8.37 -4.39
C ILE A 309 -12.95 -7.03 -4.97
N GLY A 310 -13.32 -6.78 -6.22
CA GLY A 310 -13.06 -5.52 -6.90
C GLY A 310 -13.93 -4.37 -6.42
N ASN A 311 -13.30 -3.20 -6.26
CA ASN A 311 -13.97 -1.92 -6.08
C ASN A 311 -13.58 -0.95 -7.21
N LYS A 312 -14.55 -0.66 -8.10
CA LYS A 312 -14.36 0.26 -9.25
C LYS A 312 -13.96 1.66 -8.81
N GLU A 313 -14.51 2.16 -7.70
CA GLU A 313 -14.24 3.52 -7.21
C GLU A 313 -12.82 3.69 -6.66
N ARG A 314 -12.23 2.60 -6.12
CA ARG A 314 -10.87 2.60 -5.58
C ARG A 314 -9.79 2.25 -6.60
N GLY A 315 -10.19 1.92 -7.82
CA GLY A 315 -9.31 1.57 -8.94
C GLY A 315 -9.04 0.07 -8.99
N LEU A 316 -9.49 -0.58 -10.07
CA LEU A 316 -9.28 -2.00 -10.35
C LEU A 316 -7.95 -2.29 -11.04
N THR A 317 -7.31 -1.26 -11.60
CA THR A 317 -6.18 -1.42 -12.52
C THR A 317 -4.98 -2.14 -11.88
N ARG A 318 -4.75 -1.92 -10.58
CA ARG A 318 -3.69 -2.61 -9.83
C ARG A 318 -3.98 -4.10 -9.63
N PHE A 319 -5.25 -4.47 -9.40
CA PHE A 319 -5.65 -5.87 -9.29
C PHE A 319 -5.57 -6.57 -10.64
N GLN A 320 -6.12 -5.94 -11.68
CA GLN A 320 -6.07 -6.46 -13.04
C GLN A 320 -4.63 -6.68 -13.49
N SER A 321 -3.74 -5.71 -13.24
CA SER A 321 -2.33 -5.86 -13.58
C SER A 321 -1.63 -6.99 -12.80
N LEU A 322 -1.94 -7.16 -11.52
CA LEU A 322 -1.38 -8.24 -10.71
C LEU A 322 -1.86 -9.60 -11.22
N PHE A 323 -3.16 -9.74 -11.44
CA PHE A 323 -3.75 -11.01 -11.84
C PHE A 323 -3.49 -11.36 -13.30
N GLU A 324 -3.32 -10.39 -14.19
CA GLU A 324 -2.82 -10.63 -15.54
C GLU A 324 -1.38 -11.17 -15.49
N MET A 325 -0.51 -10.60 -14.65
CA MET A 325 0.88 -11.05 -14.49
C MET A 325 0.97 -12.50 -14.01
N PHE A 326 0.15 -12.89 -13.03
CA PHE A 326 0.17 -14.23 -12.42
C PHE A 326 -0.82 -15.22 -13.03
N HIS A 327 -1.57 -14.83 -14.07
CA HIS A 327 -2.66 -15.62 -14.67
C HIS A 327 -3.75 -16.03 -13.66
N LEU A 328 -4.16 -15.11 -12.78
CA LEU A 328 -5.16 -15.30 -11.71
C LEU A 328 -6.40 -14.41 -11.90
N ALA A 329 -6.71 -14.03 -13.14
CA ALA A 329 -7.79 -13.07 -13.43
C ALA A 329 -9.19 -13.58 -13.01
N ASP A 330 -9.36 -14.90 -12.98
CA ASP A 330 -10.54 -15.60 -12.48
C ASP A 330 -10.82 -15.34 -11.00
N ARG A 331 -9.79 -14.98 -10.22
CA ARG A 331 -9.93 -14.71 -8.78
C ARG A 331 -10.51 -13.34 -8.45
N LEU A 332 -10.67 -12.45 -9.43
CA LEU A 332 -11.26 -11.12 -9.25
C LEU A 332 -12.74 -11.12 -9.58
N ILE A 333 -13.57 -10.94 -8.56
CA ILE A 333 -15.03 -10.80 -8.70
C ILE A 333 -15.48 -9.37 -8.44
N LEU A 334 -16.60 -8.96 -9.04
CA LEU A 334 -17.18 -7.61 -8.87
C LEU A 334 -18.51 -7.63 -8.11
N SER A 335 -19.17 -8.79 -8.07
CA SER A 335 -20.45 -9.01 -7.42
C SER A 335 -20.51 -10.43 -6.82
N PRO A 336 -21.44 -10.68 -5.88
CA PRO A 336 -21.68 -12.02 -5.35
C PRO A 336 -22.14 -13.01 -6.42
N ASP A 337 -22.79 -12.52 -7.47
CA ASP A 337 -23.26 -13.35 -8.60
C ASP A 337 -22.11 -13.91 -9.45
N ASP A 338 -20.93 -13.29 -9.38
CA ASP A 338 -19.72 -13.79 -10.06
C ASP A 338 -19.07 -14.95 -9.28
N LEU A 339 -19.47 -15.19 -8.03
CA LEU A 339 -18.89 -16.21 -7.15
C LEU A 339 -19.65 -17.53 -7.29
N THR A 340 -18.96 -18.56 -7.78
CA THR A 340 -19.50 -19.92 -7.89
C THR A 340 -18.78 -20.89 -6.97
N GLU A 341 -19.44 -21.99 -6.58
CA GLU A 341 -18.79 -23.06 -5.81
C GLU A 341 -17.57 -23.64 -6.54
N ASP A 342 -17.64 -23.76 -7.87
CA ASP A 342 -16.51 -24.20 -8.70
C ASP A 342 -15.32 -23.24 -8.58
N LEU A 343 -15.56 -21.92 -8.59
CA LEU A 343 -14.50 -20.92 -8.44
C LEU A 343 -13.87 -20.95 -7.04
N ILE A 344 -14.70 -21.14 -6.00
CA ILE A 344 -14.24 -21.27 -4.61
C ILE A 344 -13.32 -22.49 -4.45
N ASN A 345 -13.69 -23.62 -5.05
CA ASN A 345 -12.95 -24.88 -4.96
C ASN A 345 -11.83 -25.02 -6.01
N ALA A 346 -11.75 -24.12 -6.99
CA ALA A 346 -10.76 -24.19 -8.04
C ALA A 346 -9.34 -24.09 -7.45
N PRO A 347 -8.43 -25.04 -7.71
CA PRO A 347 -7.06 -24.97 -7.24
C PRO A 347 -6.27 -23.87 -7.98
N ILE A 348 -5.26 -23.33 -7.33
CA ILE A 348 -4.27 -22.43 -7.96
C ILE A 348 -3.01 -23.26 -8.27
N ASP A 349 -2.51 -23.16 -9.50
CA ASP A 349 -1.21 -23.76 -9.87
C ASP A 349 -0.06 -22.93 -9.29
N TRP A 350 0.27 -23.24 -8.03
CA TRP A 350 1.35 -22.55 -7.32
C TRP A 350 2.72 -22.77 -7.93
N LEU A 351 2.97 -23.85 -8.68
CA LEU A 351 4.25 -24.06 -9.34
C LEU A 351 4.46 -23.02 -10.44
N SER A 352 3.43 -22.82 -11.27
CA SER A 352 3.43 -21.79 -12.32
C SER A 352 3.50 -20.38 -11.72
N VAL A 353 2.66 -20.08 -10.72
CA VAL A 353 2.64 -18.77 -10.05
C VAL A 353 3.99 -18.42 -9.42
N ASN A 354 4.63 -19.37 -8.73
CA ASN A 354 5.93 -19.13 -8.09
C ASN A 354 7.07 -18.98 -9.12
N ALA A 355 7.02 -19.70 -10.25
CA ALA A 355 7.99 -19.50 -11.32
C ALA A 355 7.90 -18.07 -11.92
N ILE A 356 6.68 -17.55 -12.09
CA ILE A 356 6.45 -16.15 -12.52
C ILE A 356 6.96 -15.18 -11.44
N LEU A 357 6.68 -15.46 -10.17
CA LEU A 357 7.13 -14.63 -9.05
C LEU A 357 8.66 -14.52 -9.02
N ASP A 358 9.36 -15.65 -9.09
CA ASP A 358 10.83 -15.68 -9.04
C ASP A 358 11.46 -14.96 -10.24
N ALA A 359 10.91 -15.15 -11.45
CA ALA A 359 11.37 -14.45 -12.64
C ALA A 359 11.20 -12.92 -12.51
N ASN A 360 10.03 -12.46 -12.07
CA ASN A 360 9.77 -11.04 -11.88
C ASN A 360 10.54 -10.44 -10.71
N LYS A 361 10.78 -11.20 -9.64
CA LYS A 361 11.63 -10.81 -8.50
C LYS A 361 13.06 -10.58 -8.96
N ASN A 362 13.63 -11.48 -9.77
CA ASN A 362 14.97 -11.31 -10.33
C ASN A 362 15.07 -10.05 -11.20
N SER A 363 14.11 -9.83 -12.11
CA SER A 363 14.08 -8.61 -12.94
C SER A 363 13.94 -7.33 -12.11
N SER A 364 13.16 -7.38 -11.03
CA SER A 364 12.95 -6.22 -10.14
C SER A 364 14.19 -5.89 -9.31
N LEU A 365 14.91 -6.90 -8.82
CA LEU A 365 16.20 -6.73 -8.14
C LEU A 365 17.27 -6.22 -9.11
N GLU A 366 17.28 -6.71 -10.34
CA GLU A 366 18.21 -6.26 -11.37
C GLU A 366 18.01 -4.79 -11.73
N PHE A 367 16.75 -4.33 -11.81
CA PHE A 367 16.45 -2.91 -11.99
C PHE A 367 17.07 -2.04 -10.90
N LEU A 368 16.99 -2.45 -9.62
CA LEU A 368 17.61 -1.70 -8.52
C LEU A 368 19.13 -1.70 -8.66
N LYS A 369 19.75 -2.87 -8.86
CA LYS A 369 21.21 -3.01 -9.00
C LYS A 369 21.78 -2.12 -10.12
N THR A 370 21.31 -2.32 -11.34
CA THR A 370 21.80 -1.61 -12.54
C THR A 370 21.69 -0.08 -12.39
N ASN A 371 20.65 0.42 -11.70
CA ASN A 371 20.41 1.87 -11.60
C ASN A 371 21.03 2.52 -10.36
N LEU A 372 21.53 1.73 -9.40
CA LEU A 372 22.19 2.19 -8.19
C LEU A 372 23.71 1.95 -8.16
N GLU A 373 24.24 1.24 -9.16
CA GLU A 373 25.65 1.28 -9.55
C GLU A 373 26.03 2.66 -10.11
#